data_AF-A0A1V0PYC6-F1
#
_entry.id   AF-A0A1V0PYC6-F1
#
_cell.length_a   1.000
_cell.length_b   1.000
_cell.length_c   1.000
_cell.angle_alpha   90.00
_cell.angle_beta   90.00
_cell.angle_gamma   90.00
#
_symmetry.space_group_name_H-M   'P 1'
#
loop_
_entity.id
_entity.type
_entity.pdbx_description
1 polymer ?
#
loop_
_entity_poly.entity_id
_entity_poly.type
_entity_poly.pdbx_seq_one_letter_code
_entity_poly.pdbx_strand_id
1 'polypeptide(L)'
;MGHCYHHALSSARKFGGTAEDYIALHNWFDESKCITADFRHRALRHHAEGIFMLERIFGTVITVSTGREVPVRQIGEQHVIEDLGFIPSFADWVRCIRPEPWMQRAQPIHKIVDPFAAEAEPRTGVVQRQARGG
;
A
#
# COMPACT_ATOMS: atom_id res chain seq x y z
N MET A 1 -1.23 -6.75 -21.21
CA MET A 1 -1.73 -7.28 -19.93
C MET A 1 -2.84 -8.27 -20.22
N GLY A 2 -2.90 -9.39 -19.49
CA GLY A 2 -4.10 -10.23 -19.48
C GLY A 2 -5.30 -9.46 -18.94
N HIS A 3 -6.50 -9.83 -19.37
CA HIS A 3 -7.75 -9.32 -18.79
C HIS A 3 -8.03 -10.05 -17.47
N CYS A 4 -8.59 -9.36 -16.46
CA CYS A 4 -8.88 -9.95 -15.13
C CYS A 4 -9.71 -11.24 -15.20
N TYR A 5 -10.56 -11.34 -16.23
CA TYR A 5 -11.35 -12.54 -16.52
C TYR A 5 -10.50 -13.81 -16.67
N HIS A 6 -9.30 -13.73 -17.25
CA HIS A 6 -8.43 -14.91 -17.38
C HIS A 6 -7.87 -15.37 -16.03
N HIS A 7 -7.57 -14.44 -15.11
CA HIS A 7 -7.22 -14.78 -13.73
C HIS A 7 -8.40 -15.41 -13.01
N ALA A 8 -9.61 -14.88 -13.21
CA ALA A 8 -10.83 -15.45 -12.63
C ALA A 8 -11.10 -16.88 -13.11
N LEU A 9 -10.89 -17.16 -14.41
CA LEU A 9 -10.94 -18.52 -14.96
C LEU A 9 -9.84 -19.41 -14.35
N SER A 10 -8.63 -18.88 -14.15
CA SER A 10 -7.53 -19.61 -13.50
C SER A 10 -7.86 -19.97 -12.05
N SER A 11 -8.45 -19.03 -11.29
CA SER A 11 -8.94 -19.24 -9.93
C SER A 11 -10.07 -20.27 -9.89
N ALA A 12 -11.04 -20.19 -10.79
CA ALA A 12 -12.10 -21.18 -10.91
C ALA A 12 -11.55 -22.60 -11.20
N ARG A 13 -10.54 -22.70 -12.08
CA ARG A 13 -9.84 -23.96 -12.34
C ARG A 13 -9.11 -24.50 -11.11
N LYS A 14 -8.48 -23.63 -10.32
CA LYS A 14 -7.65 -24.01 -9.16
C LYS A 14 -8.48 -24.33 -7.90
N PHE A 15 -9.52 -23.54 -7.65
CA PHE A 15 -10.27 -23.56 -6.40
C PHE A 15 -11.72 -24.07 -6.57
N GLY A 16 -12.23 -24.20 -7.80
CA GLY A 16 -13.62 -24.58 -8.09
C GLY A 16 -14.53 -23.36 -8.28
N GLY A 17 -15.83 -23.56 -8.49
CA GLY A 17 -16.76 -22.45 -8.76
C GLY A 17 -16.68 -21.93 -10.19
N THR A 18 -17.09 -20.68 -10.40
CA THR A 18 -17.10 -20.01 -11.71
C THR A 18 -16.25 -18.75 -11.69
N ALA A 19 -15.97 -18.14 -12.85
CA ALA A 19 -15.17 -16.92 -12.92
C ALA A 19 -15.83 -15.75 -12.16
N GLU A 20 -17.16 -15.71 -12.13
CA GLU A 20 -17.95 -14.69 -11.44
C GLU A 20 -17.67 -14.68 -9.93
N ASP A 21 -17.35 -15.84 -9.33
CA ASP A 21 -16.99 -15.93 -7.90
C ASP A 21 -15.70 -15.16 -7.57
N TYR A 22 -14.81 -14.96 -8.55
CA TYR A 22 -13.46 -14.42 -8.34
C TYR A 22 -13.21 -13.06 -9.00
N ILE A 23 -14.04 -12.67 -9.97
CA ILE A 23 -13.75 -11.52 -10.84
C ILE A 23 -13.57 -10.21 -10.07
N ALA A 24 -14.31 -10.01 -8.98
CA ALA A 24 -14.21 -8.81 -8.15
C ALA A 24 -12.83 -8.68 -7.49
N LEU A 25 -12.24 -9.79 -7.03
CA LEU A 25 -10.92 -9.81 -6.39
C LEU A 25 -9.82 -9.46 -7.40
N HIS A 26 -9.89 -10.01 -8.62
CA HIS A 26 -8.91 -9.72 -9.67
C HIS A 26 -9.07 -8.31 -10.25
N ASN A 27 -10.31 -7.84 -10.43
CA ASN A 27 -10.56 -6.45 -10.81
C ASN A 27 -9.98 -5.47 -9.78
N TRP A 28 -10.04 -5.80 -8.49
CA TRP A 28 -9.47 -4.95 -7.46
C TRP A 28 -7.95 -4.79 -7.60
N PHE A 29 -7.18 -5.83 -7.92
CA PHE A 29 -5.74 -5.65 -8.18
C PHE A 29 -5.48 -4.73 -9.37
N ASP A 30 -6.23 -4.95 -10.45
CA ASP A 30 -6.04 -4.29 -11.74
C ASP A 30 -6.70 -2.92 -11.87
N GLU A 31 -7.59 -2.52 -10.95
CA GLU A 31 -8.24 -1.20 -10.94
C GLU A 31 -7.21 -0.07 -10.98
N SER A 32 -6.03 -0.29 -10.42
CA SER A 32 -4.88 0.63 -10.47
C SER A 32 -4.45 1.03 -11.90
N LYS A 33 -4.84 0.26 -12.94
CA LYS A 33 -4.70 0.64 -14.35
C LYS A 33 -5.38 1.97 -14.70
N CYS A 34 -6.36 2.42 -13.92
CA CYS A 34 -7.01 3.72 -14.10
C CYS A 34 -6.05 4.90 -13.85
N ILE A 35 -4.95 4.67 -13.11
CA ILE A 35 -3.92 5.68 -12.82
C ILE A 35 -2.83 5.63 -13.88
N THR A 36 -2.36 4.42 -14.23
CA THR A 36 -1.33 4.21 -15.25
C THR A 36 -1.55 2.90 -16.00
N ALA A 37 -1.66 2.97 -17.33
CA ALA A 37 -2.02 1.82 -18.17
C ALA A 37 -0.84 0.89 -18.51
N ASP A 38 0.31 1.04 -17.84
CA ASP A 38 1.49 0.18 -18.00
C ASP A 38 1.81 -0.62 -16.73
N PHE A 39 2.87 -1.43 -16.75
CA PHE A 39 3.21 -2.33 -15.65
C PHE A 39 3.42 -1.63 -14.29
N ARG A 40 3.70 -0.32 -14.29
CA ARG A 40 3.99 0.43 -13.05
C ARG A 40 2.78 0.51 -12.12
N HIS A 41 1.55 0.33 -12.59
CA HIS A 41 0.38 0.26 -11.70
C HIS A 41 0.52 -0.87 -10.68
N ARG A 42 1.26 -1.94 -11.04
CA ARG A 42 1.46 -3.11 -10.19
C ARG A 42 2.14 -2.74 -8.87
N ALA A 43 2.93 -1.66 -8.85
CA ALA A 43 3.54 -1.14 -7.62
C ALA A 43 2.52 -0.73 -6.54
N LEU A 44 1.27 -0.46 -6.89
CA LEU A 44 0.23 -0.06 -5.93
C LEU A 44 -0.37 -1.23 -5.15
N ARG A 45 -0.52 -2.41 -5.78
CA ARG A 45 -1.29 -3.54 -5.20
C ARG A 45 -0.67 -4.92 -5.42
N HIS A 46 0.25 -5.11 -6.36
CA HIS A 46 0.84 -6.43 -6.66
C HIS A 46 2.11 -6.68 -5.84
N HIS A 47 1.95 -6.73 -4.53
CA HIS A 47 3.01 -7.03 -3.55
C HIS A 47 2.38 -7.60 -2.28
N ALA A 48 3.21 -8.05 -1.34
CA ALA A 48 2.78 -8.71 -0.09
C ALA A 48 1.69 -7.92 0.67
N GLU A 49 1.89 -6.63 0.95
CA GLU A 49 0.86 -5.82 1.63
C GLU A 49 -0.44 -5.69 0.81
N GLY A 50 -0.37 -5.57 -0.51
CA GLY A 50 -1.57 -5.52 -1.36
C GLY A 50 -2.42 -6.79 -1.26
N ILE A 51 -1.79 -7.97 -1.12
CA ILE A 51 -2.48 -9.23 -0.86
C ILE A 51 -3.19 -9.21 0.51
N PHE A 52 -2.55 -8.67 1.54
CA PHE A 52 -3.20 -8.49 2.86
C PHE A 52 -4.34 -7.46 2.82
N MET A 53 -4.21 -6.43 1.98
CA MET A 53 -5.26 -5.44 1.79
C MET A 53 -6.48 -6.04 1.08
N LEU A 54 -6.27 -6.94 0.10
CA LEU A 54 -7.35 -7.72 -0.51
C LEU A 54 -8.15 -8.49 0.57
N GLU A 55 -7.47 -9.20 1.47
CA GLU A 55 -8.10 -9.94 2.57
C GLU A 55 -8.90 -9.03 3.51
N ARG A 56 -8.38 -7.84 3.81
CA ARG A 56 -9.11 -6.87 4.64
C ARG A 56 -10.39 -6.36 3.99
N ILE A 57 -10.43 -6.31 2.66
CA ILE A 57 -11.56 -5.76 1.88
C ILE A 57 -12.62 -6.85 1.62
N PHE A 58 -12.18 -8.04 1.21
CA PHE A 58 -13.08 -9.11 0.78
C PHE A 58 -13.35 -10.16 1.87
N GLY A 59 -12.67 -10.05 3.02
CA GLY A 59 -12.73 -11.01 4.12
C GLY A 59 -11.61 -12.06 4.05
N THR A 60 -11.51 -12.87 5.10
CA THR A 60 -10.48 -13.93 5.19
C THR A 60 -10.72 -15.07 4.22
N VAL A 61 -11.99 -15.38 3.95
CA VAL A 61 -12.46 -16.42 3.04
C VAL A 61 -13.63 -15.90 2.23
N ILE A 62 -13.79 -16.41 1.01
CA ILE A 62 -15.04 -16.30 0.23
C ILE A 62 -15.67 -17.67 0.10
N THR A 63 -17.00 -17.72 0.15
CA THR A 63 -17.76 -18.92 -0.23
C THR A 63 -18.10 -18.83 -1.70
N VAL A 64 -17.59 -19.76 -2.51
CA VAL A 64 -17.83 -19.77 -3.95
C VAL A 64 -19.10 -20.55 -4.28
N SER A 65 -19.59 -20.48 -5.51
CA SER A 65 -20.86 -21.09 -5.97
C SER A 65 -21.00 -22.60 -5.68
N THR A 66 -19.91 -23.33 -5.45
CA THR A 66 -19.93 -24.75 -5.04
C THR A 66 -20.15 -24.96 -3.54
N GLY A 67 -20.27 -23.90 -2.74
CA GLY A 67 -20.31 -23.94 -1.27
C GLY A 67 -18.94 -24.07 -0.61
N ARG A 68 -17.86 -24.15 -1.39
CA ARG A 68 -16.49 -24.22 -0.86
C ARG A 68 -16.04 -22.87 -0.31
N GLU A 69 -15.43 -22.87 0.87
CA GLU A 69 -14.69 -21.71 1.38
C GLU A 69 -13.27 -21.68 0.81
N VAL A 70 -12.88 -20.55 0.23
CA VAL A 70 -11.56 -20.33 -0.38
C VAL A 70 -10.89 -19.15 0.33
N PRO A 71 -9.67 -19.31 0.86
CA PRO A 71 -8.93 -18.19 1.47
C PRO A 71 -8.62 -17.09 0.46
N VAL A 72 -9.03 -15.86 0.76
CA VAL A 72 -8.81 -14.70 -0.12
C VAL A 72 -7.32 -14.46 -0.37
N ARG A 73 -6.48 -14.68 0.65
CA ARG A 73 -5.03 -14.56 0.54
C ARG A 73 -4.44 -15.45 -0.55
N GLN A 74 -4.91 -16.70 -0.67
CA GLN A 74 -4.41 -17.64 -1.69
C GLN A 74 -4.79 -17.23 -3.11
N ILE A 75 -5.94 -16.58 -3.28
CA ILE A 75 -6.38 -16.01 -4.56
C ILE A 75 -5.50 -14.81 -4.92
N GLY A 76 -5.20 -13.95 -3.94
CA GLY A 76 -4.28 -12.83 -4.12
C GLY A 76 -2.85 -13.25 -4.45
N GLU A 77 -2.31 -14.24 -3.74
CA GLU A 77 -1.00 -14.85 -4.03
C GLU A 77 -0.96 -15.42 -5.44
N GLN A 78 -2.00 -16.17 -5.85
CA GLN A 78 -2.11 -16.68 -7.22
C GLN A 78 -2.05 -15.54 -8.24
N HIS A 79 -2.90 -14.52 -8.08
CA HIS A 79 -2.97 -13.40 -9.03
C HIS A 79 -1.60 -12.74 -9.22
N VAL A 80 -0.92 -12.41 -8.12
CA VAL A 80 0.39 -11.76 -8.16
C VAL A 80 1.46 -12.66 -8.79
N ILE A 81 1.46 -13.96 -8.47
CA ILE A 81 2.40 -14.92 -9.06
C ILE A 81 2.16 -15.11 -10.57
N GLU A 82 0.90 -15.15 -11.02
CA GLU A 82 0.59 -15.24 -12.45
C GLU A 82 1.07 -14.01 -13.23
N ASP A 83 1.08 -12.85 -12.58
CA ASP A 83 1.47 -11.59 -13.21
C ASP A 83 2.97 -11.30 -13.17
N LEU A 84 3.67 -11.72 -12.11
CA LEU A 84 5.07 -11.36 -11.83
C LEU A 84 6.02 -12.55 -11.68
N GLY A 85 5.50 -13.78 -11.57
CA GLY A 85 6.28 -15.00 -11.32
C GLY A 85 6.73 -15.19 -9.87
N PHE A 86 6.59 -14.17 -9.01
CA PHE A 86 6.86 -14.21 -7.57
C PHE A 86 6.08 -13.10 -6.86
N ILE A 87 6.07 -13.10 -5.52
CA ILE A 87 5.43 -12.04 -4.72
C ILE A 87 6.51 -11.05 -4.27
N PRO A 88 6.56 -9.82 -4.81
CA PRO A 88 7.48 -8.81 -4.33
C PRO A 88 7.01 -8.19 -3.01
N SER A 89 7.94 -7.51 -2.33
CA SER A 89 7.61 -6.57 -1.26
C SER A 89 7.35 -5.17 -1.85
N PHE A 90 6.73 -4.26 -1.07
CA PHE A 90 6.67 -2.85 -1.50
C PHE A 90 8.08 -2.22 -1.57
N ALA A 91 9.02 -2.73 -0.76
CA ALA A 91 10.41 -2.30 -0.78
C ALA A 91 11.07 -2.50 -2.17
N ASP A 92 10.67 -3.54 -2.91
CA ASP A 92 11.17 -3.82 -4.27
C ASP A 92 10.77 -2.75 -5.29
N TRP A 93 9.60 -2.12 -5.08
CA TRP A 93 9.11 -1.05 -5.92
C TRP A 93 9.74 0.29 -5.54
N VAL A 94 9.71 0.65 -4.25
CA VAL A 94 10.17 1.98 -3.80
C VAL A 94 11.67 2.19 -3.92
N ARG A 95 12.48 1.14 -3.87
CA ARG A 95 13.93 1.25 -4.13
C ARG A 95 14.26 1.79 -5.52
N CYS A 96 13.31 1.76 -6.45
CA CYS A 96 13.46 2.29 -7.81
C CYS A 96 13.01 3.76 -7.95
N ILE A 97 12.41 4.37 -6.91
CA ILE A 97 11.98 5.77 -6.95
C ILE A 97 13.20 6.69 -6.92
N ARG A 98 13.24 7.66 -7.84
CA ARG A 98 14.22 8.75 -7.81
C ARG A 98 13.59 9.94 -7.07
N PRO A 99 14.13 10.32 -5.89
CA PRO A 99 13.53 11.39 -5.11
C PRO A 99 13.57 12.73 -5.85
N GLU A 100 12.42 13.41 -5.90
CA GLU A 100 12.30 14.79 -6.36
C GLU A 100 12.11 15.73 -5.16
N PRO A 101 12.51 17.02 -5.25
CA PRO A 101 12.44 17.96 -4.11
C PRO A 101 11.05 18.09 -3.46
N TRP A 102 9.98 17.88 -4.23
CA TRP A 102 8.61 17.95 -3.70
C TRP A 102 8.22 16.74 -2.85
N MET A 103 8.86 15.58 -3.03
CA MET A 103 8.52 14.34 -2.32
C MET A 103 8.92 14.35 -0.84
N GLN A 104 9.84 15.24 -0.44
CA GLN A 104 10.30 15.39 0.94
C GLN A 104 9.84 16.71 1.58
N ARG A 105 9.13 17.53 0.82
CA ARG A 105 8.68 18.84 1.29
C ARG A 105 7.51 18.67 2.26
N ALA A 106 7.79 18.76 3.56
CA ALA A 106 6.78 18.78 4.61
C ALA A 106 6.83 20.12 5.36
N GLN A 107 5.66 20.71 5.61
CA GLN A 107 5.54 21.86 6.52
C GLN A 107 5.53 21.33 7.96
N PRO A 108 6.14 22.03 8.94
CA PRO A 108 6.08 21.64 10.34
C PRO A 108 4.71 22.05 10.93
N ILE A 109 3.62 21.44 10.43
CA ILE A 109 2.24 21.80 10.75
C ILE A 109 2.01 21.77 12.27
N HIS A 110 2.60 20.82 12.98
CA HIS A 110 2.52 20.75 14.44
C HIS A 110 2.94 22.06 15.12
N LYS A 111 3.98 22.76 14.67
CA LYS A 111 4.39 24.06 15.25
C LYS A 111 3.39 25.18 14.96
N ILE A 112 2.57 25.03 13.94
CA ILE A 112 1.63 26.04 13.47
C ILE A 112 0.27 25.86 14.14
N VAL A 113 -0.19 24.62 14.32
CA VAL A 113 -1.58 24.33 14.71
C VAL A 113 -1.72 23.63 16.06
N ASP A 114 -0.65 23.04 16.62
CA ASP A 114 -0.72 22.36 17.91
C ASP A 114 -0.53 23.40 19.05
N PRO A 115 -1.58 23.72 19.82
CA PRO A 115 -1.47 24.68 20.92
C PRO A 115 -0.57 24.18 22.07
N PHE A 116 -0.19 22.90 22.07
CA PHE A 116 0.71 22.30 23.04
C PHE A 116 2.15 22.15 22.53
N ALA A 117 2.43 22.50 21.27
CA ALA A 117 3.79 22.59 20.74
C ALA A 117 4.47 23.86 21.26
N ALA A 118 4.87 23.84 22.53
CA ALA A 118 5.47 24.98 23.21
C ALA A 118 6.64 25.59 22.42
N GLU A 119 6.54 26.87 22.03
CA GLU A 119 7.72 27.66 21.74
C GLU A 119 8.45 27.86 23.08
N ALA A 120 9.65 27.29 23.21
CA ALA A 120 10.52 27.63 24.33
C ALA A 120 10.78 29.14 24.25
N GLU A 121 10.25 29.91 25.20
CA GLU A 121 10.58 31.32 25.33
C GLU A 121 12.11 31.48 25.26
N PRO A 122 12.65 32.39 24.42
CA PRO A 122 14.06 32.70 24.48
C PRO A 122 14.32 33.21 25.89
N ARG A 123 15.15 32.49 26.66
CA ARG A 123 15.63 32.95 27.96
C ARG A 123 16.23 34.34 27.79
N THR A 124 15.46 35.36 28.13
CA THR A 124 15.93 36.74 28.16
C THR A 124 17.07 36.83 29.16
N GLY A 125 18.15 37.46 28.72
CA GLY A 125 19.49 37.29 29.27
C GLY A 125 19.62 37.56 30.77
N VAL A 126 20.30 36.63 31.46
CA VAL A 126 21.04 36.99 32.66
C VAL A 126 22.29 37.72 32.20
N VAL A 127 22.22 39.06 32.17
CA VAL A 127 23.39 39.93 32.12
C VAL A 127 24.22 39.62 33.38
N GLN A 128 25.33 38.90 33.23
CA GLN A 128 26.36 38.83 34.27
C GLN A 128 26.96 40.23 34.40
N ARG A 129 26.53 40.97 35.43
CA ARG A 129 27.21 42.18 35.88
C ARG A 129 28.62 41.80 36.34
N GLN A 130 29.61 42.46 35.75
CA GLN A 130 30.99 42.50 36.22
C GLN A 130 31.05 42.85 37.71
N ALA A 131 31.76 42.04 38.50
CA ALA A 131 32.36 42.49 39.75
C ALA A 131 33.83 42.79 39.48
N ARG A 132 34.18 44.07 39.58
CA ARG A 132 35.56 44.57 39.70
C ARG A 132 36.17 44.05 41.01
N GLY A 133 37.46 43.75 41.00
CA GLY A 133 38.25 43.68 42.24
C GLY A 133 39.56 42.92 42.09
N GLY A 134 40.69 43.64 42.16
CA GLY A 134 42.05 43.08 42.24
C GLY A 134 43.04 43.85 41.40
#